data_AF-A0A5B9Q9D8-F1
#
_entry.id   AF-A0A5B9Q9D8-F1
#
_cell.length_a   1.000
_cell.length_b   1.000
_cell.length_c   1.000
_cell.angle_alpha   90.00
_cell.angle_beta   90.00
_cell.angle_gamma   90.00
#
_symmetry.space_group_name_H-M   'P 1'
#
loop_
_entity.id
_entity.type
_entity.pdbx_description
1 polymer ?
#
loop_
_entity_poly.entity_id
_entity_poly.type
_entity_poly.pdbx_seq_one_letter_code
_entity_poly.pdbx_strand_id
1 'polypeptide(L)'
;MNEKPTIATTPLTPQDCWKLSLEHRRTLVLITGTCFVVSLLYALFMTREWEATQGLVVRDEASASSVKQPGKFADLYEMRTFQETILEVAKSRQVLSATLKAVAANGSSRTSEEPSAEAIEKLRKRMSMLPPNGAEFGKTEVFYLAVKDPNRQRAIQLVEELCSQLSARLGQLRTERSQGLISEINKQVELASQNHEQENARLITFESEVGADLGELRLLHSASGGQSDLRQQVVEMEQETRLNEARLRQAEELLVVLKAAQGDPAQLIAMPSSLLSFQPTLQRLKDGLVDAQLQASRLSGMRTADHPHVQAAEESVVSIREDLHSELDVAIEGLEIEIDLSRNRQDVLHKQLADLQVRLSHLAELRAEYSSRVATVENSRATLSQVHKQLSEVRAEQVAAQSALLVTPFDKADTGPYPVGIGRATVLGIGTLGGFVLGIGWLFLTVNPTPSRPVAEETENLLAAPQQKRYLRRTPSEKVQAAIAATKLSAQLAKPHRSWCDLDCFESQASGENYVTRLQIEAPTSYSTSTGICS
;
A
#
# COMPACT_ATOMS: atom_id res chain seq x y z
N MET A 1 -10.43 -52.84 -72.19
CA MET A 1 -9.46 -53.09 -71.12
C MET A 1 -8.09 -52.81 -71.70
N ASN A 2 -7.48 -51.68 -71.32
CA ASN A 2 -6.15 -51.26 -71.75
C ASN A 2 -5.17 -51.58 -70.61
N GLU A 3 -4.36 -52.62 -70.78
CA GLU A 3 -3.26 -52.94 -69.87
C GLU A 3 -2.11 -51.94 -70.10
N LYS A 4 -1.77 -51.15 -69.08
CA LYS A 4 -0.55 -50.35 -69.08
C LYS A 4 0.64 -51.30 -68.95
N PRO A 5 1.67 -51.20 -69.81
CA PRO A 5 2.89 -51.98 -69.65
C PRO A 5 3.63 -51.54 -68.38
N THR A 6 3.81 -52.49 -67.47
CA THR A 6 4.67 -52.37 -66.29
C THR A 6 6.12 -52.36 -66.76
N ILE A 7 6.77 -51.20 -66.75
CA ILE A 7 8.20 -51.08 -67.03
C ILE A 7 8.95 -51.68 -65.85
N ALA A 8 9.56 -52.84 -66.04
CA ALA A 8 10.48 -53.43 -65.07
C ALA A 8 11.72 -52.55 -64.97
N THR A 9 11.90 -51.90 -63.81
CA THR A 9 13.11 -51.14 -63.48
C THR A 9 14.12 -52.11 -62.89
N THR A 10 15.18 -52.43 -63.62
CA THR A 10 16.33 -53.16 -63.07
C THR A 10 17.06 -52.25 -62.08
N PRO A 11 17.40 -52.74 -60.87
CA PRO A 11 18.13 -51.94 -59.89
C PRO A 11 19.55 -51.71 -60.38
N LEU A 12 19.94 -50.44 -60.51
CA LEU A 12 21.33 -50.05 -60.77
C LEU A 12 22.23 -50.59 -59.66
N THR A 13 23.23 -51.39 -60.02
CA THR A 13 24.21 -51.87 -59.04
C THR A 13 25.25 -50.78 -58.75
N PRO A 14 25.75 -50.66 -57.51
CA PRO A 14 26.74 -49.63 -57.15
C PRO A 14 28.05 -49.74 -57.96
N GLN A 15 28.36 -50.92 -58.50
CA GLN A 15 29.53 -51.13 -59.36
C GLN A 15 29.37 -50.49 -60.74
N ASP A 16 28.16 -50.49 -61.30
CA ASP A 16 27.87 -49.87 -62.59
C ASP A 16 27.93 -48.34 -62.49
N CYS A 17 27.43 -47.79 -61.37
CA CYS A 17 27.56 -46.37 -61.04
C CYS A 17 29.03 -45.91 -61.00
N TRP A 18 29.92 -46.73 -60.42
CA TRP A 18 31.35 -46.41 -60.34
C TRP A 18 32.03 -46.44 -61.72
N LYS A 19 31.70 -47.43 -62.55
CA LYS A 19 32.22 -47.52 -63.92
C LYS A 19 31.75 -46.35 -64.79
N LEU A 20 30.47 -45.99 -64.73
CA LEU A 20 29.92 -44.82 -65.42
C LEU A 20 30.64 -43.53 -65.01
N SER A 21 30.93 -43.38 -63.72
CA SER A 21 31.65 -42.22 -63.19
C SER A 21 33.09 -42.12 -63.71
N LEU A 22 33.76 -43.25 -63.95
CA LEU A 22 35.13 -43.29 -64.50
C LEU A 22 35.13 -43.00 -66.02
N GLU A 23 34.15 -43.53 -66.74
CA GLU A 23 34.02 -43.36 -68.19
C GLU A 23 33.72 -41.90 -68.56
N HIS A 24 32.88 -41.22 -67.76
CA HIS A 24 32.52 -39.81 -67.94
C HIS A 24 33.31 -38.87 -67.02
N ARG A 25 34.54 -39.27 -66.62
CA ARG A 25 35.45 -38.48 -65.78
C ARG A 25 35.60 -37.02 -66.25
N ARG A 26 35.66 -36.78 -67.58
CA ARG A 26 35.89 -35.43 -68.13
C ARG A 26 34.73 -34.48 -67.86
N THR A 27 33.48 -34.92 -68.04
CA THR A 27 32.30 -34.09 -67.79
C THR A 27 32.12 -33.83 -66.30
N LEU A 28 32.38 -34.85 -65.47
CA LEU A 28 32.37 -34.71 -64.02
C LEU A 28 33.42 -33.70 -63.54
N VAL A 29 34.66 -33.78 -64.04
CA VAL A 29 35.75 -32.83 -63.69
C VAL A 29 35.46 -31.41 -64.18
N LEU A 30 34.81 -31.26 -65.34
CA LEU A 30 34.42 -29.94 -65.83
C LEU A 30 33.37 -29.28 -64.93
N ILE A 31 32.34 -30.02 -64.52
CA ILE A 31 31.27 -29.50 -63.64
C ILE A 31 31.81 -29.19 -62.24
N THR A 32 32.64 -30.08 -61.67
CA THR A 32 33.27 -29.80 -60.37
C THR A 32 34.22 -28.61 -60.46
N GLY A 33 34.98 -28.50 -61.54
CA GLY A 33 35.90 -27.41 -61.81
C GLY A 33 35.19 -26.06 -61.93
N THR A 34 34.05 -25.98 -62.63
CA THR A 34 33.27 -24.73 -62.72
C THR A 34 32.68 -24.34 -61.38
N CYS A 35 32.09 -25.28 -60.63
CA CYS A 35 31.61 -25.01 -59.27
C CYS A 35 32.74 -24.56 -58.33
N PHE A 36 33.94 -25.13 -58.46
CA PHE A 36 35.11 -24.70 -57.70
C PHE A 36 35.52 -23.27 -58.04
N VAL A 37 35.62 -22.92 -59.33
CA VAL A 37 35.99 -21.56 -59.76
C VAL A 37 34.96 -20.53 -59.29
N VAL A 38 33.66 -20.84 -59.41
CA VAL A 38 32.58 -19.97 -58.90
C VAL A 38 32.69 -19.80 -57.38
N SER A 39 32.97 -20.87 -56.64
CA SER A 39 33.13 -20.81 -55.18
C SER A 39 34.40 -20.08 -54.76
N LEU A 40 35.48 -20.18 -55.55
CA LEU A 40 36.73 -19.44 -55.34
C LEU A 40 36.52 -17.94 -55.57
N LEU A 41 35.87 -17.56 -56.67
CA LEU A 41 35.49 -16.18 -56.94
C LEU A 41 34.63 -15.64 -55.81
N TYR A 42 33.60 -16.39 -55.40
CA TYR A 42 32.75 -16.02 -54.27
C TYR A 42 33.57 -15.84 -52.97
N ALA A 43 34.48 -16.77 -52.64
CA ALA A 43 35.33 -16.67 -51.45
C ALA A 43 36.29 -15.47 -51.47
N LEU A 44 36.71 -15.01 -52.65
CA LEU A 44 37.55 -13.81 -52.81
C LEU A 44 36.73 -12.52 -52.65
N PHE A 45 35.51 -12.48 -53.19
CA PHE A 45 34.61 -11.32 -53.10
C PHE A 45 33.84 -11.22 -51.77
N MET A 46 33.74 -12.31 -51.01
CA MET A 46 33.07 -12.29 -49.72
C MET A 46 33.85 -11.42 -48.72
N THR A 47 33.20 -10.33 -48.28
CA THR A 47 33.74 -9.43 -47.25
C THR A 47 33.83 -10.18 -45.93
N ARG A 48 35.03 -10.19 -45.34
CA ARG A 48 35.21 -10.69 -43.97
C ARG A 48 34.66 -9.65 -43.01
N GLU A 49 33.72 -10.05 -42.18
CA GLU A 49 33.22 -9.22 -41.09
C GLU A 49 33.87 -9.66 -39.78
N TRP A 50 34.27 -8.69 -38.97
CA TRP A 50 34.73 -8.89 -37.60
C TRP A 50 33.55 -8.57 -36.68
N GLU A 51 33.30 -9.45 -35.73
CA GLU A 51 32.30 -9.22 -34.69
C GLU A 51 33.04 -8.79 -33.43
N ALA A 52 32.78 -7.56 -33.00
CA ALA A 52 33.17 -7.11 -31.67
C ALA A 52 32.00 -7.39 -30.73
N THR A 53 32.30 -7.82 -29.51
CA THR A 53 31.31 -8.05 -28.47
C THR A 53 31.72 -7.30 -27.19
N GLN A 54 30.72 -6.81 -26.46
CA GLN A 54 30.92 -6.25 -25.14
C GLN A 54 29.85 -6.78 -24.19
N GLY A 55 30.32 -7.27 -23.05
CA GLY A 55 29.47 -7.77 -21.98
C GLY A 55 28.90 -6.62 -21.15
N LEU A 56 27.59 -6.67 -20.91
CA LEU A 56 26.85 -5.72 -20.08
C LEU A 56 26.11 -6.48 -18.97
N VAL A 57 26.20 -5.95 -17.75
CA VAL A 57 25.38 -6.38 -16.62
C VAL A 57 24.27 -5.37 -16.41
N VAL A 58 23.05 -5.88 -16.37
CA VAL A 58 21.88 -5.10 -15.99
C VAL A 58 21.68 -5.16 -14.49
N ARG A 59 21.43 -4.01 -13.88
CA ARG A 59 20.98 -3.94 -12.49
C ARG A 59 19.58 -3.37 -12.43
N ASP A 60 18.70 -4.02 -11.67
CA ASP A 60 17.40 -3.44 -11.36
C ASP A 60 17.55 -2.41 -10.23
N GLU A 61 17.80 -1.17 -10.65
CA GLU A 61 17.76 0.01 -9.78
C GLU A 61 16.57 0.92 -10.17
N ALA A 62 15.69 0.46 -11.07
CA ALA A 62 14.65 1.28 -11.69
C ALA A 62 13.22 0.84 -11.36
N SER A 63 13.03 -0.37 -10.85
CA SER A 63 11.73 -0.81 -10.36
C SER A 63 11.47 -0.20 -8.99
N ALA A 64 10.66 0.88 -8.95
CA ALA A 64 10.17 1.53 -7.73
C ALA A 64 9.49 0.56 -6.72
N SER A 65 9.21 -0.67 -7.15
CA SER A 65 8.57 -1.73 -6.36
C SER A 65 9.52 -2.47 -5.41
N SER A 66 10.85 -2.42 -5.60
CA SER A 66 11.80 -3.30 -4.89
C SER A 66 12.47 -2.64 -3.67
N VAL A 67 11.68 -1.97 -2.82
CA VAL A 67 12.14 -1.37 -1.53
C VAL A 67 12.91 -2.37 -0.64
N LYS A 68 12.74 -3.69 -0.84
CA LYS A 68 13.35 -4.72 0.01
C LYS A 68 14.75 -5.19 -0.40
N GLN A 69 15.17 -5.11 -1.67
CA GLN A 69 16.54 -5.49 -2.10
C GLN A 69 16.91 -4.77 -3.41
N PRO A 70 17.70 -3.69 -3.37
CA PRO A 70 18.19 -3.03 -4.59
C PRO A 70 19.05 -4.00 -5.41
N GLY A 71 18.89 -3.98 -6.73
CA GLY A 71 19.69 -4.76 -7.67
C GLY A 71 19.15 -6.16 -8.02
N LYS A 72 17.98 -6.57 -7.53
CA LYS A 72 17.32 -7.82 -7.97
C LYS A 72 15.95 -7.54 -8.60
N PHE A 73 15.73 -8.13 -9.77
CA PHE A 73 14.43 -8.17 -10.41
C PHE A 73 13.43 -8.96 -9.56
N ALA A 74 12.18 -8.50 -9.49
CA ALA A 74 11.14 -9.21 -8.74
C ALA A 74 10.71 -10.50 -9.46
N ASP A 75 10.76 -10.50 -10.80
CA ASP A 75 10.42 -11.64 -11.66
C ASP A 75 11.32 -11.73 -12.90
N LEU A 76 11.50 -12.95 -13.42
CA LEU A 76 12.22 -13.22 -14.68
C LEU A 76 11.52 -12.57 -15.88
N TYR A 77 10.19 -12.42 -15.82
CA TYR A 77 9.43 -11.73 -16.85
C TYR A 77 9.81 -10.25 -16.96
N GLU A 78 9.90 -9.55 -15.83
CA GLU A 78 10.34 -8.15 -15.78
C GLU A 78 11.74 -7.99 -16.37
N MET A 79 12.67 -8.88 -16.00
CA MET A 79 14.03 -8.86 -16.54
C MET A 79 14.04 -9.06 -18.06
N ARG A 80 13.22 -9.98 -18.59
CA ARG A 80 13.09 -10.21 -20.03
C ARG A 80 12.56 -8.97 -20.75
N THR A 81 11.44 -8.41 -20.28
CA THR A 81 10.84 -7.21 -20.86
C THR A 81 11.81 -6.02 -20.82
N PHE A 82 12.57 -5.89 -19.74
CA PHE A 82 13.58 -4.86 -19.62
C PHE A 82 14.73 -5.06 -20.63
N GLN A 83 15.22 -6.29 -20.80
CA GLN A 83 16.24 -6.61 -21.82
C GLN A 83 15.74 -6.35 -23.25
N GLU A 84 14.49 -6.70 -23.55
CA GLU A 84 13.86 -6.39 -24.84
C GLU A 84 13.75 -4.87 -25.05
N THR A 85 13.42 -4.11 -24.00
CA THR A 85 13.38 -2.64 -24.05
C THR A 85 14.76 -2.04 -24.29
N ILE A 86 15.81 -2.56 -23.64
CA ILE A 86 17.19 -2.14 -23.89
C ILE A 86 17.57 -2.37 -25.35
N LEU A 87 17.19 -3.52 -25.92
CA LEU A 87 17.46 -3.84 -27.31
C LEU A 87 16.79 -2.84 -28.26
N GLU A 88 15.53 -2.49 -28.00
CA GLU A 88 14.80 -1.49 -28.80
C GLU A 88 15.44 -0.09 -28.67
N VAL A 89 15.86 0.31 -27.47
CA VAL A 89 16.58 1.58 -27.26
C VAL A 89 17.93 1.57 -27.96
N ALA A 90 18.68 0.46 -27.91
CA ALA A 90 19.95 0.31 -28.62
C ALA A 90 19.77 0.40 -30.14
N LYS A 91 18.66 -0.14 -30.68
CA LYS A 91 18.30 -0.06 -32.11
C LYS A 91 17.70 1.29 -32.53
N SER A 92 17.43 2.17 -31.57
CA SER A 92 16.82 3.47 -31.83
C SER A 92 17.73 4.31 -32.74
N ARG A 93 17.11 5.10 -33.62
CA ARG A 93 17.84 5.96 -34.56
C ARG A 93 18.78 6.92 -33.84
N GLN A 94 18.38 7.45 -32.69
CA GLN A 94 19.14 8.42 -31.91
C GLN A 94 20.45 7.81 -31.35
N VAL A 95 20.37 6.61 -30.76
CA VAL A 95 21.56 5.92 -30.23
C VAL A 95 22.50 5.56 -31.36
N LEU A 96 21.99 4.98 -32.46
CA LEU A 96 22.80 4.58 -33.60
C LEU A 96 23.44 5.78 -34.34
N SER A 97 22.71 6.89 -34.50
CA SER A 97 23.27 8.09 -35.15
C SER A 97 24.35 8.74 -34.28
N ALA A 98 24.13 8.85 -32.96
CA ALA A 98 25.12 9.36 -32.02
C ALA A 98 26.39 8.49 -32.01
N THR A 99 26.20 7.15 -32.02
CA THR A 99 27.30 6.18 -32.09
C THR A 99 28.14 6.37 -33.35
N LEU A 100 27.50 6.41 -34.52
CA LEU A 100 28.19 6.62 -35.79
C LEU A 100 28.94 7.96 -35.83
N LYS A 101 28.32 9.01 -35.29
CA LYS A 101 28.91 10.35 -35.22
C LYS A 101 30.17 10.38 -34.34
N ALA A 102 30.10 9.77 -33.16
CA ALA A 102 31.22 9.72 -32.23
C ALA A 102 32.39 8.87 -32.77
N VAL A 103 32.12 7.71 -33.37
CA VAL A 103 33.17 6.90 -34.01
C VAL A 103 33.79 7.60 -35.22
N ALA A 104 32.99 8.31 -36.03
CA ALA A 104 33.52 9.09 -37.16
C ALA A 104 34.44 10.24 -36.71
N ALA A 105 34.09 10.91 -35.60
CA ALA A 105 34.92 11.94 -34.99
C ALA A 105 36.28 11.41 -34.48
N ASN A 106 36.30 10.18 -33.95
CA ASN A 106 37.53 9.54 -33.46
C ASN A 106 38.45 9.08 -34.61
N GLY A 107 37.88 8.70 -35.76
CA GLY A 107 38.63 8.19 -36.91
C GLY A 107 39.12 9.26 -37.89
N SER A 108 38.55 10.46 -37.87
CA SER A 108 38.89 11.53 -38.81
C SER A 108 38.77 12.91 -38.17
N SER A 109 39.81 13.75 -38.27
CA SER A 109 39.80 15.14 -37.76
C SER A 109 38.85 16.10 -38.50
N ARG A 110 37.90 15.58 -39.28
CA ARG A 110 36.88 16.38 -39.97
C ARG A 110 35.61 16.40 -39.14
N THR A 111 34.94 17.56 -39.13
CA THR A 111 33.59 17.76 -38.57
C THR A 111 32.68 16.62 -39.00
N SER A 112 32.19 15.84 -38.04
CA SER A 112 31.35 14.68 -38.30
C SER A 112 30.04 15.12 -38.95
N GLU A 113 29.94 14.90 -40.26
CA GLU A 113 28.71 15.01 -41.03
C GLU A 113 27.64 14.07 -40.45
N GLU A 114 26.36 14.44 -40.58
CA GLU A 114 25.27 13.65 -40.04
C GLU A 114 25.19 12.29 -40.78
N PRO A 115 25.15 11.15 -40.06
CA PRO A 115 25.15 9.84 -40.72
C PRO A 115 23.89 9.65 -41.56
N SER A 116 24.07 9.13 -42.78
CA SER A 116 22.95 8.86 -43.68
C SER A 116 21.98 7.81 -43.10
N ALA A 117 20.71 7.90 -43.49
CA ALA A 117 19.69 6.92 -43.07
C ALA A 117 20.08 5.48 -43.43
N GLU A 118 20.76 5.29 -44.56
CA GLU A 118 21.29 3.99 -44.99
C GLU A 118 22.39 3.48 -44.06
N ALA A 119 23.30 4.34 -43.62
CA ALA A 119 24.37 3.96 -42.68
C ALA A 119 23.79 3.52 -41.32
N ILE A 120 22.75 4.22 -40.84
CA ILE A 120 22.03 3.86 -39.61
C ILE A 120 21.36 2.50 -39.76
N GLU A 121 20.65 2.26 -40.86
CA GLU A 121 19.96 0.99 -41.11
C GLU A 121 20.95 -0.17 -41.27
N LYS A 122 22.10 0.09 -41.92
CA LYS A 122 23.19 -0.87 -42.05
C LYS A 122 23.78 -1.25 -40.69
N LEU A 123 24.00 -0.27 -39.81
CA LEU A 123 24.46 -0.54 -38.44
C LEU A 123 23.40 -1.33 -37.64
N ARG A 124 22.12 -0.94 -37.74
CA ARG A 124 21.01 -1.66 -37.08
C ARG A 124 20.97 -3.14 -37.44
N LYS A 125 21.14 -3.48 -38.73
CA LYS A 125 21.16 -4.87 -39.23
C LYS A 125 22.39 -5.66 -38.79
N ARG A 126 23.50 -4.97 -38.53
CA ARG A 126 24.79 -5.58 -38.12
C ARG A 126 24.93 -5.72 -36.61
N MET A 127 24.02 -5.12 -35.87
CA MET A 127 23.97 -5.21 -34.42
C MET A 127 23.09 -6.37 -33.98
N SER A 128 23.58 -7.14 -33.01
CA SER A 128 22.83 -8.20 -32.35
C SER A 128 23.08 -8.17 -30.85
N MET A 129 22.10 -8.62 -30.08
CA MET A 129 22.21 -8.84 -28.65
C MET A 129 22.15 -10.33 -28.41
N LEU A 130 23.09 -10.87 -27.64
CA LEU A 130 23.26 -12.30 -27.43
C LEU A 130 23.21 -12.60 -25.92
N PRO A 131 22.37 -13.56 -25.50
CA PRO A 131 22.40 -14.05 -24.13
C PRO A 131 23.66 -14.91 -23.89
N PRO A 132 24.15 -15.00 -22.64
CA PRO A 132 25.30 -15.83 -22.30
C PRO A 132 25.01 -17.31 -22.59
N ASN A 133 25.95 -17.99 -23.22
CA ASN A 133 25.90 -19.44 -23.50
C ASN A 133 24.63 -19.90 -24.24
N GLY A 134 23.97 -19.02 -25.02
CA GLY A 134 22.74 -19.36 -25.72
C GLY A 134 21.53 -19.58 -24.80
N ALA A 135 21.57 -19.06 -23.56
CA ALA A 135 20.41 -19.03 -22.68
C ALA A 135 19.25 -18.21 -23.28
N GLU A 136 18.06 -18.31 -22.71
CA GLU A 136 16.95 -17.43 -23.11
C GLU A 136 17.10 -16.05 -22.44
N PHE A 137 16.69 -14.99 -23.13
CA PHE A 137 16.57 -13.65 -22.55
C PHE A 137 15.72 -13.70 -21.27
N GLY A 138 16.16 -12.98 -20.24
CA GLY A 138 15.48 -12.96 -18.94
C GLY A 138 15.83 -14.11 -17.99
N LYS A 139 16.79 -14.98 -18.30
CA LYS A 139 17.33 -15.95 -17.31
C LYS A 139 18.56 -15.46 -16.56
N THR A 140 19.30 -14.53 -17.14
CA THR A 140 20.54 -13.98 -16.58
C THR A 140 20.54 -12.47 -16.67
N GLU A 141 21.14 -11.81 -15.69
CA GLU A 141 21.33 -10.33 -15.64
C GLU A 141 22.38 -9.85 -16.66
N VAL A 142 23.16 -10.78 -17.22
CA VAL A 142 24.25 -10.52 -18.15
C VAL A 142 23.79 -10.75 -19.59
N PHE A 143 24.19 -9.87 -20.51
CA PHE A 143 24.07 -10.07 -21.96
C PHE A 143 25.25 -9.46 -22.72
N TYR A 144 25.40 -9.81 -23.99
CA TYR A 144 26.44 -9.29 -24.86
C TYR A 144 25.83 -8.47 -25.99
N LEU A 145 26.32 -7.25 -26.21
CA LEU A 145 26.07 -6.52 -27.45
C LEU A 145 27.17 -6.80 -28.44
N ALA A 146 26.79 -7.12 -29.66
CA ALA A 146 27.69 -7.47 -30.74
C ALA A 146 27.45 -6.57 -31.96
N VAL A 147 28.51 -6.11 -32.61
CA VAL A 147 28.43 -5.37 -33.87
C VAL A 147 29.42 -5.95 -34.87
N LYS A 148 28.95 -6.16 -36.10
CA LYS A 148 29.75 -6.65 -37.23
C LYS A 148 30.26 -5.50 -38.10
N ASP A 149 31.56 -5.43 -38.35
CA ASP A 149 32.15 -4.50 -39.33
C ASP A 149 33.34 -5.12 -40.09
N PRO A 150 33.60 -4.74 -41.36
CA PRO A 150 34.76 -5.22 -42.09
C PRO A 150 36.11 -4.85 -41.46
N ASN A 151 36.17 -3.77 -40.68
CA ASN A 151 37.37 -3.35 -39.97
C ASN A 151 37.27 -3.72 -38.48
N ARG A 152 38.23 -4.53 -38.01
CA ARG A 152 38.34 -4.97 -36.61
C ARG A 152 38.33 -3.83 -35.60
N GLN A 153 39.16 -2.80 -35.81
CA GLN A 153 39.26 -1.67 -34.87
C GLN A 153 37.96 -0.85 -34.86
N ARG A 154 37.36 -0.67 -36.02
CA ARG A 154 36.08 0.04 -36.14
C ARG A 154 34.95 -0.72 -35.45
N ALA A 155 34.92 -2.06 -35.55
CA ALA A 155 33.94 -2.88 -34.84
C ALA A 155 34.04 -2.67 -33.32
N ILE A 156 35.26 -2.70 -32.76
CA ILE A 156 35.51 -2.46 -31.32
C ILE A 156 35.00 -1.07 -30.91
N GLN A 157 35.40 -0.03 -31.66
CA GLN A 157 34.97 1.35 -31.39
C GLN A 157 33.45 1.52 -31.49
N LEU A 158 32.79 0.86 -32.45
CA LEU A 158 31.35 0.91 -32.61
C LEU A 158 30.61 0.29 -31.43
N VAL A 159 31.06 -0.85 -30.92
CA VAL A 159 30.42 -1.49 -29.76
C VAL A 159 30.65 -0.68 -28.49
N GLU A 160 31.88 -0.23 -28.25
CA GLU A 160 32.21 0.56 -27.06
C GLU A 160 31.41 1.85 -27.00
N GLU A 161 31.35 2.58 -28.13
CA GLU A 161 30.58 3.81 -28.22
C GLU A 161 29.07 3.56 -28.17
N LEU A 162 28.59 2.46 -28.77
CA LEU A 162 27.18 2.06 -28.67
C LEU A 162 26.75 1.84 -27.22
N CYS A 163 27.57 1.14 -26.43
CA CYS A 163 27.31 0.90 -25.00
C CYS A 163 27.28 2.22 -24.21
N SER A 164 28.21 3.14 -24.51
CA SER A 164 28.25 4.47 -23.91
C SER A 164 26.98 5.28 -24.21
N GLN A 165 26.60 5.37 -25.49
CA GLN A 165 25.40 6.11 -25.94
C GLN A 165 24.11 5.48 -25.44
N LEU A 166 24.05 4.15 -25.37
CA LEU A 166 22.93 3.42 -24.79
C LEU A 166 22.77 3.75 -23.30
N SER A 167 23.85 3.70 -22.52
CA SER A 167 23.83 4.05 -21.10
C SER A 167 23.38 5.49 -20.87
N ALA A 168 23.90 6.43 -21.67
CA ALA A 168 23.49 7.83 -21.63
C ALA A 168 21.99 8.00 -21.94
N ARG A 169 21.48 7.33 -22.99
CA ARG A 169 20.07 7.41 -23.37
C ARG A 169 19.13 6.81 -22.33
N LEU A 170 19.49 5.66 -21.74
CA LEU A 170 18.73 5.05 -20.64
C LEU A 170 18.72 5.96 -19.40
N GLY A 171 19.85 6.59 -19.08
CA GLY A 171 19.96 7.59 -18.02
C GLY A 171 19.04 8.80 -18.24
N GLN A 172 18.97 9.28 -19.49
CA GLN A 172 18.08 10.37 -19.88
C GLN A 172 16.60 9.96 -19.74
N LEU A 173 16.19 8.82 -20.30
CA LEU A 173 14.80 8.33 -20.21
C LEU A 173 14.36 8.15 -18.75
N ARG A 174 15.25 7.65 -17.89
CA ARG A 174 15.00 7.53 -16.46
C ARG A 174 14.82 8.89 -15.79
N THR A 175 15.67 9.86 -16.13
CA THR A 175 15.58 11.23 -15.60
C THR A 175 14.27 11.89 -16.01
N GLU A 176 13.89 11.80 -17.30
CA GLU A 176 12.62 12.31 -17.83
C GLU A 176 11.42 11.66 -17.12
N ARG A 177 11.43 10.34 -16.92
CA ARG A 177 10.38 9.63 -16.17
C ARG A 177 10.30 10.08 -14.71
N SER A 178 11.44 10.21 -14.02
CA SER A 178 11.48 10.65 -12.62
C SER A 178 10.95 12.08 -12.48
N GLN A 179 11.28 12.97 -13.40
CA GLN A 179 10.77 14.35 -13.42
C GLN A 179 9.26 14.37 -13.69
N GLY A 180 8.77 13.52 -14.61
CA GLY A 180 7.35 13.32 -14.84
C GLY A 180 6.61 12.89 -13.57
N LEU A 181 7.09 11.86 -12.89
CA LEU A 181 6.52 11.37 -11.64
C LEU A 181 6.55 12.43 -10.53
N ILE A 182 7.67 13.13 -10.35
CA ILE A 182 7.78 14.23 -9.38
C ILE A 182 6.77 15.35 -9.71
N SER A 183 6.60 15.69 -10.99
CA SER A 183 5.64 16.71 -11.41
C SER A 183 4.19 16.30 -11.11
N GLU A 184 3.87 15.01 -11.24
CA GLU A 184 2.56 14.45 -10.92
C GLU A 184 2.31 14.45 -9.41
N ILE A 185 3.27 13.97 -8.60
CA ILE A 185 3.15 13.98 -7.14
C ILE A 185 3.08 15.41 -6.60
N ASN A 186 3.83 16.36 -7.16
CA ASN A 186 3.71 17.78 -6.77
C ASN A 186 2.29 18.32 -7.01
N LYS A 187 1.62 17.95 -8.11
CA LYS A 187 0.20 18.30 -8.33
C LYS A 187 -0.71 17.66 -7.29
N GLN A 188 -0.44 16.41 -6.90
CA GLN A 188 -1.19 15.75 -5.82
C GLN A 188 -0.98 16.47 -4.47
N VAL A 189 0.24 16.95 -4.18
CA VAL A 189 0.52 17.77 -2.98
C VAL A 189 -0.29 19.06 -3.02
N GLU A 190 -0.29 19.76 -4.15
CA GLU A 190 -1.05 21.01 -4.31
C GLU A 190 -2.55 20.79 -4.08
N LEU A 191 -3.13 19.76 -4.71
CA LEU A 191 -4.54 19.40 -4.52
C LEU A 191 -4.84 19.00 -3.08
N ALA A 192 -3.96 18.23 -2.43
CA ALA A 192 -4.13 17.82 -1.03
C ALA A 192 -4.01 19.02 -0.07
N SER A 193 -3.12 19.97 -0.35
CA SER A 193 -2.96 21.22 0.41
C SER A 193 -4.21 22.08 0.30
N GLN A 194 -4.70 22.32 -0.93
CA GLN A 194 -5.93 23.08 -1.17
C GLN A 194 -7.13 22.45 -0.47
N ASN A 195 -7.28 21.12 -0.53
CA ASN A 195 -8.33 20.41 0.18
C ASN A 195 -8.21 20.57 1.70
N HIS A 196 -7.00 20.42 2.25
CA HIS A 196 -6.76 20.63 3.68
C HIS A 196 -7.09 22.06 4.13
N GLU A 197 -6.64 23.07 3.37
CA GLU A 197 -6.94 24.48 3.64
C GLU A 197 -8.45 24.75 3.59
N GLN A 198 -9.16 24.17 2.61
CA GLN A 198 -10.60 24.31 2.48
C GLN A 198 -11.35 23.70 3.67
N GLU A 199 -11.02 22.48 4.08
CA GLU A 199 -11.68 21.84 5.23
C GLU A 199 -11.33 22.54 6.55
N ASN A 200 -10.09 23.00 6.70
CA ASN A 200 -9.68 23.78 7.86
C ASN A 200 -10.40 25.13 7.92
N ALA A 201 -10.56 25.82 6.79
CA ALA A 201 -11.35 27.06 6.72
C ALA A 201 -12.80 26.83 7.12
N ARG A 202 -13.42 25.72 6.67
CA ARG A 202 -14.79 25.35 7.08
C ARG A 202 -14.88 25.07 8.57
N LEU A 203 -13.88 24.42 9.16
CA LEU A 203 -13.82 24.22 10.62
C LEU A 203 -13.73 25.57 11.35
N ILE A 204 -12.85 26.47 10.90
CA ILE A 204 -12.70 27.82 11.50
C ILE A 204 -14.00 28.61 11.42
N THR A 205 -14.68 28.62 10.27
CA THR A 205 -15.99 29.28 10.13
C THR A 205 -16.99 28.71 11.12
N PHE A 206 -17.11 27.38 11.19
CA PHE A 206 -18.00 26.71 12.15
C PHE A 206 -17.64 27.07 13.61
N GLU A 207 -16.35 27.06 13.98
CA GLU A 207 -15.91 27.45 15.33
C GLU A 207 -16.24 28.92 15.64
N SER A 208 -16.17 29.80 14.65
CA SER A 208 -16.55 31.21 14.80
C SER A 208 -18.07 31.41 14.97
N GLU A 209 -18.88 30.57 14.35
CA GLU A 209 -20.35 30.57 14.49
C GLU A 209 -20.79 30.11 15.89
N VAL A 210 -20.07 29.17 16.50
CA VAL A 210 -20.32 28.71 17.89
C VAL A 210 -19.95 29.79 18.92
N GLY A 211 -18.90 30.57 18.66
CA GLY A 211 -18.54 31.72 19.48
C GLY A 211 -18.11 31.36 20.91
N ALA A 212 -18.78 31.94 21.92
CA ALA A 212 -18.40 31.81 23.33
C ALA A 212 -18.47 30.36 23.87
N ASP A 213 -19.30 29.52 23.25
CA ASP A 213 -19.55 28.16 23.72
C ASP A 213 -18.53 27.15 23.15
N LEU A 214 -17.59 27.61 22.32
CA LEU A 214 -16.58 26.77 21.68
C LEU A 214 -15.72 26.00 22.70
N GLY A 215 -15.41 26.63 23.84
CA GLY A 215 -14.65 25.98 24.91
C GLY A 215 -15.35 24.73 25.43
N GLU A 216 -16.65 24.85 25.71
CA GLU A 216 -17.49 23.74 26.17
C GLU A 216 -17.66 22.68 25.09
N LEU A 217 -17.86 23.09 23.83
CA LEU A 217 -17.98 22.16 22.71
C LEU A 217 -16.71 21.33 22.51
N ARG A 218 -15.53 21.97 22.59
CA ARG A 218 -14.22 21.30 22.51
C ARG A 218 -14.00 20.33 23.67
N LEU A 219 -14.38 20.73 24.89
CA LEU A 219 -14.30 19.88 26.07
C LEU A 219 -15.19 18.65 25.93
N LEU A 220 -16.44 18.82 25.45
CA LEU A 220 -17.36 17.71 25.15
C LEU A 220 -16.83 16.79 24.04
N HIS A 221 -16.10 17.32 23.05
CA HIS A 221 -15.51 16.51 21.99
C HIS A 221 -14.31 15.69 22.50
N SER A 222 -13.48 16.24 23.38
CA SER A 222 -12.29 15.55 23.87
C SER A 222 -12.64 14.24 24.59
N ALA A 223 -12.01 13.13 24.17
CA ALA A 223 -12.26 11.78 24.72
C ALA A 223 -11.89 11.65 26.22
N SER A 224 -11.08 12.58 26.71
CA SER A 224 -10.80 12.73 28.14
C SER A 224 -11.99 13.46 28.75
N GLY A 225 -12.99 12.71 29.23
CA GLY A 225 -14.25 13.20 29.80
C GLY A 225 -14.12 14.13 31.01
N GLY A 226 -13.49 15.29 30.82
CA GLY A 226 -13.47 16.39 31.76
C GLY A 226 -14.90 16.83 32.03
N GLN A 227 -15.21 17.08 33.31
CA GLN A 227 -16.48 17.69 33.65
C GLN A 227 -16.53 19.09 33.04
N SER A 228 -17.58 19.34 32.27
CA SER A 228 -17.90 20.66 31.72
C SER A 228 -18.32 21.60 32.84
N ASP A 229 -17.85 22.85 32.81
CA ASP A 229 -18.20 23.86 33.83
C ASP A 229 -19.72 24.08 33.85
N LEU A 230 -20.37 24.05 32.67
CA LEU A 230 -21.83 24.10 32.57
C LEU A 230 -22.53 22.92 33.26
N ARG A 231 -21.99 21.71 33.15
CA ARG A 231 -22.57 20.55 33.86
C ARG A 231 -22.38 20.66 35.36
N GLN A 232 -21.24 21.18 35.82
CA GLN A 232 -21.00 21.44 37.23
C GLN A 232 -21.98 22.49 37.77
N GLN A 233 -22.21 23.58 37.03
CA GLN A 233 -23.19 24.61 37.38
C GLN A 233 -24.62 24.07 37.45
N VAL A 234 -25.00 23.18 36.52
CA VAL A 234 -26.32 22.52 36.57
C VAL A 234 -26.48 21.69 37.85
N VAL A 235 -25.48 20.88 38.21
CA VAL A 235 -25.53 20.06 39.44
C VAL A 235 -25.58 20.95 40.69
N GLU A 236 -24.81 22.04 40.72
CA GLU A 236 -24.81 23.00 41.81
C GLU A 236 -26.18 23.70 41.96
N MET A 237 -26.78 24.16 40.86
CA MET A 237 -28.11 24.77 40.89
C MET A 237 -29.23 23.78 41.21
N GLU A 238 -29.13 22.52 40.77
CA GLU A 238 -30.06 21.47 41.18
C GLU A 238 -29.99 21.23 42.69
N GLN A 239 -28.78 21.22 43.26
CA GLN A 239 -28.59 21.11 44.71
C GLN A 239 -29.18 22.32 45.45
N GLU A 240 -28.92 23.54 44.98
CA GLU A 240 -29.53 24.75 45.54
C GLU A 240 -31.07 24.72 45.49
N THR A 241 -31.63 24.27 44.37
CA THR A 241 -33.09 24.16 44.18
C THR A 241 -33.70 23.21 45.21
N ARG A 242 -33.10 22.02 45.41
CA ARG A 242 -33.57 21.06 46.43
C ARG A 242 -33.48 21.61 47.85
N LEU A 243 -32.42 22.35 48.17
CA LEU A 243 -32.25 22.98 49.47
C LEU A 243 -33.30 24.08 49.69
N ASN A 244 -33.57 24.89 48.66
CA ASN A 244 -34.58 25.94 48.74
C ASN A 244 -36.00 25.38 48.85
N GLU A 245 -36.32 24.31 48.10
CA GLU A 245 -37.61 23.60 48.20
C GLU A 245 -37.84 23.01 49.59
N ALA A 246 -36.80 22.40 50.20
CA ALA A 246 -36.92 21.87 51.55
C ALA A 246 -37.21 22.97 52.58
N ARG A 247 -36.57 24.14 52.45
CA ARG A 247 -36.84 25.31 53.30
C ARG A 247 -38.24 25.88 53.09
N LEU A 248 -38.67 26.00 51.82
CA LEU A 248 -40.01 26.48 51.48
C LEU A 248 -41.09 25.59 52.13
N ARG A 249 -40.96 24.26 52.00
CA ARG A 249 -41.92 23.32 52.63
C ARG A 249 -41.93 23.45 54.15
N GLN A 250 -40.75 23.58 54.78
CA GLN A 250 -40.65 23.77 56.23
C GLN A 250 -41.33 25.07 56.69
N ALA A 251 -41.14 26.17 55.93
CA ALA A 251 -41.79 27.44 56.22
C ALA A 251 -43.31 27.38 56.01
N GLU A 252 -43.78 26.72 54.95
CA GLU A 252 -45.22 26.51 54.68
C GLU A 252 -45.88 25.64 55.77
N GLU A 253 -45.24 24.55 56.19
CA GLU A 253 -45.71 23.70 57.29
C GLU A 253 -45.78 24.48 58.60
N LEU A 254 -44.74 25.25 58.92
CA LEU A 254 -44.71 26.10 60.12
C LEU A 254 -45.82 27.15 60.07
N LEU A 255 -46.05 27.81 58.94
CA LEU A 255 -47.12 28.79 58.77
C LEU A 255 -48.50 28.18 59.05
N VAL A 256 -48.77 26.98 58.53
CA VAL A 256 -50.05 26.28 58.78
C VAL A 256 -50.24 26.01 60.27
N VAL A 257 -49.19 25.56 60.96
CA VAL A 257 -49.27 25.25 62.40
C VAL A 257 -49.41 26.52 63.24
N LEU A 258 -48.69 27.60 62.92
CA LEU A 258 -48.81 28.88 63.63
C LEU A 258 -50.19 29.52 63.42
N LYS A 259 -50.76 29.45 62.21
CA LYS A 259 -52.15 29.89 61.95
C LYS A 259 -53.18 29.10 62.75
N ALA A 260 -52.97 27.80 62.94
CA ALA A 260 -53.82 26.99 63.82
C ALA A 260 -53.66 27.40 65.30
N ALA A 261 -52.42 27.64 65.75
CA ALA A 261 -52.11 28.08 67.10
C ALA A 261 -52.59 29.51 67.42
N GLN A 262 -52.77 30.37 66.41
CA GLN A 262 -53.38 31.70 66.57
C GLN A 262 -54.82 31.61 67.12
N GLY A 263 -55.57 30.57 66.72
CA GLY A 263 -56.93 30.31 67.22
C GLY A 263 -56.99 29.55 68.55
N ASP A 264 -55.97 28.73 68.84
CA ASP A 264 -55.85 27.98 70.08
C ASP A 264 -54.39 27.95 70.58
N PRO A 265 -54.01 28.85 71.52
CA PRO A 265 -52.64 28.94 72.01
C PRO A 265 -52.16 27.69 72.75
N ALA A 266 -53.07 26.79 73.16
CA ALA A 266 -52.68 25.51 73.75
C ALA A 266 -52.04 24.57 72.72
N GLN A 267 -52.37 24.69 71.44
CA GLN A 267 -51.74 23.90 70.36
C GLN A 267 -50.27 24.26 70.17
N LEU A 268 -49.86 25.48 70.52
CA LEU A 268 -48.46 25.91 70.44
C LEU A 268 -47.56 25.14 71.41
N ILE A 269 -48.09 24.73 72.56
CA ILE A 269 -47.36 23.94 73.56
C ILE A 269 -47.05 22.53 73.00
N ALA A 270 -47.93 21.99 72.16
CA ALA A 270 -47.78 20.69 71.51
C ALA A 270 -46.87 20.72 70.26
N MET A 271 -46.41 21.90 69.81
CA MET A 271 -45.55 22.00 68.63
C MET A 271 -44.15 21.40 68.86
N PRO A 272 -43.66 20.57 67.92
CA PRO A 272 -42.27 20.10 67.93
C PRO A 272 -41.27 21.25 67.92
N SER A 273 -40.23 21.16 68.76
CA SER A 273 -39.16 22.15 68.86
C SER A 273 -38.39 22.34 67.55
N SER A 274 -38.38 21.33 66.67
CA SER A 274 -37.76 21.40 65.35
C SER A 274 -38.39 22.46 64.44
N LEU A 275 -39.72 22.62 64.50
CA LEU A 275 -40.44 23.63 63.70
C LEU A 275 -40.22 25.04 64.25
N LEU A 276 -40.06 25.19 65.57
CA LEU A 276 -39.79 26.48 66.22
C LEU A 276 -38.32 26.93 66.11
N SER A 277 -37.43 26.09 65.57
CA SER A 277 -36.02 26.45 65.38
C SER A 277 -35.80 27.66 64.46
N PHE A 278 -36.77 27.94 63.58
CA PHE A 278 -36.79 29.13 62.71
C PHE A 278 -37.21 30.42 63.44
N GLN A 279 -37.84 30.30 64.62
CA GLN A 279 -38.40 31.42 65.38
C GLN A 279 -37.98 31.33 66.87
N PRO A 280 -36.76 31.74 67.22
CA PRO A 280 -36.22 31.57 68.57
C PRO A 280 -36.97 32.39 69.64
N THR A 281 -37.66 33.46 69.25
CA THR A 281 -38.51 34.26 70.15
C THR A 281 -39.73 33.46 70.60
N LEU A 282 -40.45 32.86 69.64
CA LEU A 282 -41.57 31.97 69.93
C LEU A 282 -41.15 30.76 70.75
N GLN A 283 -39.98 30.18 70.47
CA GLN A 283 -39.45 29.08 71.28
C GLN A 283 -39.24 29.51 72.74
N ARG A 284 -38.61 30.68 72.97
CA ARG A 284 -38.40 31.22 74.33
C ARG A 284 -39.71 31.52 75.05
N LEU A 285 -40.70 32.06 74.35
CA LEU A 285 -42.02 32.36 74.93
C LEU A 285 -42.79 31.08 75.25
N LYS A 286 -42.67 30.04 74.41
CA LYS A 286 -43.23 28.71 74.72
C LYS A 286 -42.61 28.14 76.00
N ASP A 287 -41.28 28.14 76.08
CA ASP A 287 -40.56 27.60 77.23
C ASP A 287 -40.89 28.41 78.50
N GLY A 288 -40.91 29.74 78.39
CA GLY A 288 -41.32 30.64 79.47
C GLY A 288 -42.77 30.46 79.93
N LEU A 289 -43.69 30.20 79.00
CA LEU A 289 -45.09 29.89 79.32
C LEU A 289 -45.21 28.57 80.08
N VAL A 290 -44.49 27.53 79.64
CA VAL A 290 -44.47 26.23 80.33
C VAL A 290 -43.91 26.39 81.75
N ASP A 291 -42.82 27.12 81.91
CA ASP A 291 -42.23 27.39 83.23
C ASP A 291 -43.17 28.20 84.13
N ALA A 292 -43.81 29.24 83.61
CA ALA A 292 -44.78 30.05 84.34
C ALA A 292 -46.01 29.22 84.77
N GLN A 293 -46.52 28.35 83.90
CA GLN A 293 -47.63 27.44 84.21
C GLN A 293 -47.26 26.40 85.27
N LEU A 294 -46.05 25.84 85.19
CA LEU A 294 -45.53 24.93 86.22
C LEU A 294 -45.39 25.65 87.57
N GLN A 295 -44.91 26.89 87.57
CA GLN A 295 -44.79 27.70 88.78
C GLN A 295 -46.17 28.04 89.38
N ALA A 296 -47.11 28.48 88.57
CA ALA A 296 -48.48 28.77 89.01
C ALA A 296 -49.15 27.51 89.58
N SER A 297 -49.02 26.35 88.92
CA SER A 297 -49.56 25.07 89.38
C SER A 297 -48.96 24.59 90.70
N ARG A 298 -47.64 24.81 90.91
CA ARG A 298 -46.98 24.51 92.18
C ARG A 298 -47.48 25.43 93.30
N LEU A 299 -47.64 26.72 93.02
CA LEU A 299 -48.09 27.71 94.00
C LEU A 299 -49.55 27.50 94.39
N SER A 300 -50.44 27.20 93.43
CA SER A 300 -51.85 26.91 93.70
C SER A 300 -52.05 25.60 94.46
N GLY A 301 -51.16 24.62 94.31
CA GLY A 301 -51.15 23.40 95.11
C GLY A 301 -50.73 23.60 96.57
N MET A 302 -50.00 24.68 96.88
CA MET A 302 -49.47 24.97 98.23
C MET A 302 -50.20 26.11 98.96
N ARG A 303 -50.91 26.98 98.24
CA ARG A 303 -51.50 28.22 98.76
C ARG A 303 -52.92 28.41 98.23
N THR A 304 -53.73 29.15 98.97
CA THR A 304 -55.09 29.52 98.55
C THR A 304 -55.06 30.48 97.35
N ALA A 305 -56.10 30.47 96.53
CA ALA A 305 -56.22 31.29 95.32
C ALA A 305 -56.02 32.80 95.58
N ASP A 306 -56.46 33.30 96.73
CA ASP A 306 -56.34 34.73 97.09
C ASP A 306 -54.93 35.15 97.53
N HIS A 307 -53.95 34.23 97.58
CA HIS A 307 -52.60 34.57 98.01
C HIS A 307 -51.90 35.43 96.95
N PRO A 308 -51.22 36.54 97.31
CA PRO A 308 -50.64 37.49 96.34
C PRO A 308 -49.65 36.84 95.36
N HIS A 309 -48.84 35.88 95.82
CA HIS A 309 -47.96 35.12 94.92
C HIS A 309 -48.68 34.22 93.91
N VAL A 310 -49.88 33.71 94.21
CA VAL A 310 -50.66 32.91 93.25
C VAL A 310 -51.23 33.84 92.19
N GLN A 311 -51.81 34.97 92.59
CA GLN A 311 -52.31 36.01 91.68
C GLN A 311 -51.19 36.56 90.77
N ALA A 312 -50.02 36.87 91.32
CA ALA A 312 -48.88 37.33 90.51
C ALA A 312 -48.39 36.27 89.51
N ALA A 313 -48.42 34.99 89.89
CA ALA A 313 -48.05 33.90 88.98
C ALA A 313 -49.10 33.69 87.87
N GLU A 314 -50.39 33.81 88.20
CA GLU A 314 -51.48 33.76 87.22
C GLU A 314 -51.43 34.96 86.26
N GLU A 315 -51.19 36.18 86.77
CA GLU A 315 -50.99 37.39 85.98
C GLU A 315 -49.79 37.27 85.04
N SER A 316 -48.69 36.66 85.51
CA SER A 316 -47.52 36.38 84.65
C SER A 316 -47.87 35.41 83.52
N VAL A 317 -48.68 34.38 83.78
CA VAL A 317 -49.15 33.44 82.73
C VAL A 317 -50.03 34.17 81.71
N VAL A 318 -50.89 35.10 82.16
CA VAL A 318 -51.73 35.91 81.26
C VAL A 318 -50.87 36.83 80.41
N SER A 319 -49.93 37.57 81.02
CA SER A 319 -49.01 38.47 80.31
C SER A 319 -48.18 37.73 79.26
N ILE A 320 -47.56 36.59 79.61
CA ILE A 320 -46.78 35.79 78.66
C ILE A 320 -47.67 35.26 77.52
N ARG A 321 -48.95 34.97 77.78
CA ARG A 321 -49.90 34.53 76.74
C ARG A 321 -50.26 35.67 75.78
N GLU A 322 -50.44 36.89 76.29
CA GLU A 322 -50.66 38.08 75.46
C GLU A 322 -49.43 38.40 74.61
N ASP A 323 -48.24 38.38 75.20
CA ASP A 323 -46.97 38.55 74.50
C ASP A 323 -46.81 37.48 73.41
N LEU A 324 -47.06 36.21 73.75
CA LEU A 324 -47.03 35.10 72.78
C LEU A 324 -48.01 35.32 71.62
N HIS A 325 -49.20 35.86 71.88
CA HIS A 325 -50.18 36.13 70.81
C HIS A 325 -49.69 37.25 69.87
N SER A 326 -49.14 38.34 70.43
CA SER A 326 -48.60 39.43 69.61
C SER A 326 -47.39 38.98 68.77
N GLU A 327 -46.53 38.13 69.34
CA GLU A 327 -45.35 37.59 68.66
C GLU A 327 -45.73 36.53 67.63
N LEU A 328 -46.83 35.81 67.83
CA LEU A 328 -47.40 34.90 66.82
C LEU A 328 -47.80 35.64 65.55
N ASP A 329 -48.48 36.79 65.68
CA ASP A 329 -48.90 37.58 64.52
C ASP A 329 -47.69 38.07 63.71
N VAL A 330 -46.68 38.59 64.41
CA VAL A 330 -45.41 39.03 63.80
C VAL A 330 -44.68 37.86 63.13
N ALA A 331 -44.65 36.68 63.77
CA ALA A 331 -44.02 35.49 63.20
C ALA A 331 -44.76 34.96 61.97
N ILE A 332 -46.09 35.03 61.94
CA ILE A 332 -46.92 34.66 60.79
C ILE A 332 -46.60 35.58 59.61
N GLU A 333 -46.60 36.90 59.81
CA GLU A 333 -46.26 37.87 58.75
C GLU A 333 -44.82 37.66 58.24
N GLY A 334 -43.86 37.44 59.15
CA GLY A 334 -42.48 37.15 58.79
C GLY A 334 -42.34 35.88 57.93
N LEU A 335 -43.09 34.83 58.24
CA LEU A 335 -43.08 33.59 57.47
C LEU A 335 -43.75 33.72 56.10
N GLU A 336 -44.81 34.51 55.98
CA GLU A 336 -45.43 34.80 54.68
C GLU A 336 -44.42 35.49 53.74
N ILE A 337 -43.68 36.47 54.27
CA ILE A 337 -42.60 37.15 53.52
C ILE A 337 -41.48 36.17 53.15
N GLU A 338 -41.07 35.28 54.07
CA GLU A 338 -40.03 34.28 53.80
C GLU A 338 -40.46 33.26 52.73
N ILE A 339 -41.72 32.82 52.75
CA ILE A 339 -42.32 31.94 51.75
C ILE A 339 -42.30 32.62 50.38
N ASP A 340 -42.74 33.88 50.29
CA ASP A 340 -42.76 34.62 49.04
C ASP A 340 -41.33 34.85 48.49
N LEU A 341 -40.36 35.17 49.36
CA LEU A 341 -38.96 35.28 48.96
C LEU A 341 -38.41 33.94 48.46
N SER A 342 -38.73 32.85 49.15
CA SER A 342 -38.28 31.50 48.79
C SER A 342 -38.88 31.03 47.46
N ARG A 343 -40.15 31.32 47.20
CA ARG A 343 -40.82 31.07 45.92
C ARG A 343 -40.18 31.87 44.79
N ASN A 344 -39.95 33.17 45.00
CA ASN A 344 -39.26 34.01 44.02
C ASN A 344 -37.84 33.50 43.71
N ARG A 345 -37.10 33.06 44.73
CA ARG A 345 -35.78 32.44 44.53
C ARG A 345 -35.88 31.14 43.75
N GLN A 346 -36.88 30.30 44.05
CA GLN A 346 -37.12 29.05 43.34
C GLN A 346 -37.41 29.29 41.85
N ASP A 347 -38.24 30.28 41.53
CA ASP A 347 -38.57 30.66 40.16
C ASP A 347 -37.33 31.14 39.38
N VAL A 348 -36.45 31.90 40.02
CA VAL A 348 -35.18 32.34 39.40
C VAL A 348 -34.25 31.15 39.14
N LEU A 349 -34.06 30.28 40.13
CA LEU A 349 -33.23 29.07 39.98
C LEU A 349 -33.76 28.15 38.88
N HIS A 350 -35.08 27.94 38.82
CA HIS A 350 -35.69 27.12 37.76
C HIS A 350 -35.47 27.71 36.37
N LYS A 351 -35.61 29.04 36.20
CA LYS A 351 -35.35 29.71 34.92
C LYS A 351 -33.89 29.55 34.50
N GLN A 352 -32.94 29.78 35.39
CA GLN A 352 -31.51 29.62 35.11
C GLN A 352 -31.15 28.18 34.75
N LEU A 353 -31.71 27.21 35.47
CA LEU A 353 -31.51 25.79 35.21
C LEU A 353 -32.06 25.41 33.83
N ALA A 354 -33.28 25.85 33.50
CA ALA A 354 -33.89 25.61 32.19
C ALA A 354 -33.04 26.23 31.05
N ASP A 355 -32.57 27.46 31.23
CA ASP A 355 -31.70 28.13 30.24
C ASP A 355 -30.38 27.37 30.03
N LEU A 356 -29.74 26.88 31.10
CA LEU A 356 -28.53 26.06 30.99
C LEU A 356 -28.80 24.71 30.31
N GLN A 357 -29.93 24.07 30.61
CA GLN A 357 -30.31 22.81 29.97
C GLN A 357 -30.52 22.98 28.47
N VAL A 358 -31.21 24.04 28.04
CA VAL A 358 -31.40 24.38 26.61
C VAL A 358 -30.05 24.65 25.93
N ARG A 359 -29.15 25.37 26.60
CA ARG A 359 -27.80 25.62 26.07
C ARG A 359 -26.99 24.33 25.95
N LEU A 360 -27.04 23.43 26.93
CA LEU A 360 -26.37 22.12 26.88
C LEU A 360 -26.93 21.21 25.79
N SER A 361 -28.26 21.20 25.56
CA SER A 361 -28.85 20.41 24.47
C SER A 361 -28.42 20.92 23.11
N HIS A 362 -28.39 22.25 22.92
CA HIS A 362 -27.90 22.86 21.69
C HIS A 362 -26.42 22.50 21.42
N LEU A 363 -25.57 22.53 22.46
CA LEU A 363 -24.17 22.09 22.32
C LEU A 363 -24.03 20.60 22.00
N ALA A 364 -24.91 19.76 22.55
CA ALA A 364 -24.92 18.34 22.24
C ALA A 364 -25.28 18.07 20.76
N GLU A 365 -26.18 18.85 20.17
CA GLU A 365 -26.52 18.78 18.74
C GLU A 365 -25.32 19.19 17.86
N LEU A 366 -24.67 20.32 18.19
CA LEU A 366 -23.50 20.81 17.47
C LEU A 366 -22.28 19.87 17.59
N ARG A 367 -22.21 19.05 18.64
CA ARG A 367 -21.10 18.12 18.88
C ARG A 367 -20.91 17.11 17.76
N ALA A 368 -22.00 16.58 17.20
CA ALA A 368 -21.91 15.60 16.12
C ALA A 368 -21.30 16.22 14.85
N GLU A 369 -21.74 17.43 14.50
CA GLU A 369 -21.21 18.17 13.36
C GLU A 369 -19.75 18.58 13.57
N TYR A 370 -19.42 19.12 14.76
CA TYR A 370 -18.05 19.46 15.11
C TYR A 370 -17.11 18.26 15.00
N SER A 371 -17.51 17.12 15.57
CA SER A 371 -16.72 15.87 15.52
C SER A 371 -16.48 15.41 14.08
N SER A 372 -17.48 15.55 13.21
CA SER A 372 -17.36 15.20 11.79
C SER A 372 -16.37 16.11 11.06
N ARG A 373 -16.42 17.43 11.32
CA ARG A 373 -15.51 18.42 10.74
C ARG A 373 -14.07 18.22 11.21
N VAL A 374 -13.86 18.00 12.51
CA VAL A 374 -12.53 17.69 13.07
C VAL A 374 -11.95 16.43 12.43
N ALA A 375 -12.72 15.34 12.35
CA ALA A 375 -12.27 14.10 11.71
C ALA A 375 -11.93 14.30 10.22
N THR A 376 -12.67 15.15 9.50
CA THR A 376 -12.39 15.49 8.10
C THR A 376 -11.07 16.28 7.95
N VAL A 377 -10.82 17.25 8.84
CA VAL A 377 -9.55 18.00 8.87
C VAL A 377 -8.39 17.06 9.20
N GLU A 378 -8.53 16.16 10.17
CA GLU A 378 -7.51 15.16 10.51
C GLU A 378 -7.20 14.22 9.34
N ASN A 379 -8.23 13.72 8.66
CA ASN A 379 -8.06 12.87 7.48
C ASN A 379 -7.38 13.60 6.31
N SER A 380 -7.78 14.85 6.03
CA SER A 380 -7.13 15.67 5.00
C SER A 380 -5.65 15.93 5.31
N ARG A 381 -5.32 16.18 6.59
CA ARG A 381 -3.94 16.33 7.07
C ARG A 381 -3.13 15.05 6.92
N ALA A 382 -3.72 13.90 7.26
CA ALA A 382 -3.07 12.60 7.08
C ALA A 382 -2.75 12.32 5.61
N THR A 383 -3.71 12.61 4.72
CA THR A 383 -3.52 12.50 3.26
C THR A 383 -2.39 13.40 2.76
N LEU A 384 -2.39 14.68 3.15
CA LEU A 384 -1.31 15.62 2.81
C LEU A 384 0.05 15.09 3.28
N SER A 385 0.14 14.62 4.54
CA SER A 385 1.38 14.07 5.09
C SER A 385 1.86 12.84 4.33
N GLN A 386 0.96 11.97 3.88
CA GLN A 386 1.29 10.80 3.08
C GLN A 386 1.86 11.19 1.71
N VAL A 387 1.24 12.15 1.01
CA VAL A 387 1.74 12.60 -0.31
C VAL A 387 3.08 13.30 -0.17
N HIS A 388 3.30 14.09 0.89
CA HIS A 388 4.62 14.66 1.20
C HIS A 388 5.69 13.58 1.41
N LYS A 389 5.35 12.51 2.12
CA LYS A 389 6.25 11.37 2.31
C LYS A 389 6.61 10.73 0.97
N GLN A 390 5.61 10.43 0.13
CA GLN A 390 5.83 9.89 -1.22
C GLN A 390 6.71 10.79 -2.09
N LEU A 391 6.50 12.11 -2.03
CA LEU A 391 7.35 13.08 -2.74
C LEU A 391 8.80 13.01 -2.26
N SER A 392 9.01 12.91 -0.94
CA SER A 392 10.35 12.79 -0.37
C SER A 392 11.04 11.48 -0.77
N GLU A 393 10.30 10.38 -0.81
CA GLU A 393 10.78 9.06 -1.24
C GLU A 393 11.19 9.09 -2.73
N VAL A 394 10.34 9.59 -3.62
CA VAL A 394 10.66 9.69 -5.06
C VAL A 394 11.85 10.61 -5.33
N ARG A 395 12.01 11.70 -4.56
CA ARG A 395 13.20 12.55 -4.66
C ARG A 395 14.47 11.85 -4.18
N ALA A 396 14.39 11.08 -3.09
CA ALA A 396 15.52 10.28 -2.62
C ALA A 396 15.91 9.21 -3.65
N GLU A 397 14.93 8.55 -4.25
CA GLU A 397 15.12 7.60 -5.35
C GLU A 397 15.75 8.25 -6.58
N GLN A 398 15.32 9.45 -6.95
CA GLN A 398 15.92 10.19 -8.06
C GLN A 398 17.41 10.47 -7.82
N VAL A 399 17.77 10.93 -6.62
CA VAL A 399 19.18 11.22 -6.26
C VAL A 399 20.01 9.93 -6.25
N ALA A 400 19.48 8.85 -5.66
CA ALA A 400 20.14 7.55 -5.67
C ALA A 400 20.35 7.04 -7.10
N ALA A 401 19.31 7.13 -7.93
CA ALA A 401 19.33 6.72 -9.33
C ALA A 401 20.36 7.49 -10.15
N GLN A 402 20.52 8.80 -9.94
CA GLN A 402 21.53 9.60 -10.67
C GLN A 402 22.96 9.07 -10.49
N SER A 403 23.26 8.42 -9.37
CA SER A 403 24.57 7.82 -9.10
C SER A 403 24.73 6.40 -9.68
N ALA A 404 23.63 5.67 -9.87
CA ALA A 404 23.64 4.28 -10.31
C ALA A 404 23.50 4.16 -11.84
N LEU A 405 24.47 3.52 -12.50
CA LEU A 405 24.40 3.16 -13.91
C LEU A 405 23.51 1.91 -14.09
N LEU A 406 22.48 2.04 -14.93
CA LEU A 406 21.49 0.99 -15.17
C LEU A 406 22.08 -0.21 -15.94
N VAL A 407 23.05 0.09 -16.81
CA VAL A 407 23.82 -0.88 -17.56
C VAL A 407 25.29 -0.58 -17.32
N THR A 408 25.99 -1.56 -16.75
CA THR A 408 27.42 -1.45 -16.46
C THR A 408 28.19 -2.38 -17.40
N PRO A 409 29.12 -1.86 -18.21
CA PRO A 409 30.02 -2.72 -18.97
C PRO A 409 30.92 -3.46 -17.97
N PHE A 410 30.90 -4.79 -18.00
CA PHE A 410 31.78 -5.59 -17.14
C PHE A 410 33.07 -5.98 -17.85
N ASP A 411 33.03 -6.07 -19.19
CA ASP A 411 34.18 -6.35 -20.04
C ASP A 411 34.47 -5.20 -21.00
N LYS A 412 35.72 -5.13 -21.48
CA LYS A 412 36.10 -4.26 -22.60
C LYS A 412 35.56 -4.86 -23.90
N ALA A 413 35.23 -3.99 -24.85
CA ALA A 413 34.89 -4.45 -26.19
C ALA A 413 36.07 -5.21 -26.81
N ASP A 414 35.85 -6.46 -27.22
CA ASP A 414 36.88 -7.29 -27.85
C ASP A 414 36.29 -8.03 -29.05
N THR A 415 37.18 -8.45 -29.94
CA THR A 415 36.87 -9.24 -31.13
C THR A 415 37.56 -10.58 -31.00
N GLY A 416 36.90 -11.66 -31.41
CA GLY A 416 37.55 -12.96 -31.52
C GLY A 416 38.79 -12.93 -32.44
N PRO A 417 39.71 -13.91 -32.33
CA PRO A 417 40.93 -13.96 -33.13
C PRO A 417 40.68 -14.19 -34.63
N TYR A 418 39.46 -14.60 -35.00
CA TYR A 418 39.08 -14.91 -36.39
C TYR A 418 37.84 -14.10 -36.81
N PRO A 419 37.75 -13.71 -38.10
CA PRO A 419 36.55 -13.06 -38.63
C PRO A 419 35.36 -14.02 -38.57
N VAL A 420 34.16 -13.48 -38.35
CA VAL A 420 32.93 -14.26 -38.24
C VAL A 420 32.37 -14.55 -39.63
N GLY A 421 31.98 -15.81 -39.87
CA GLY A 421 31.42 -16.28 -41.13
C GLY A 421 31.99 -17.62 -41.56
N ILE A 422 31.43 -18.17 -42.64
CA ILE A 422 31.95 -19.40 -43.24
C ILE A 422 33.38 -19.12 -43.72
N GLY A 423 34.35 -19.85 -43.17
CA GLY A 423 35.74 -19.71 -43.59
C GLY A 423 35.89 -19.92 -45.09
N ARG A 424 36.80 -19.18 -45.75
CA ARG A 424 37.04 -19.33 -47.19
C ARG A 424 37.34 -20.79 -47.58
N ALA A 425 38.03 -21.52 -46.71
CA ALA A 425 38.30 -22.95 -46.89
C ALA A 425 37.01 -23.79 -46.87
N THR A 426 36.06 -23.46 -45.99
CA THR A 426 34.76 -24.15 -45.90
C THR A 426 33.88 -23.83 -47.10
N VAL A 427 33.84 -22.56 -47.57
CA VAL A 427 33.14 -22.19 -48.81
C VAL A 427 33.71 -22.97 -50.00
N LEU A 428 35.04 -23.01 -50.12
CA LEU A 428 35.71 -23.78 -51.16
C LEU A 428 35.38 -25.27 -51.07
N GLY A 429 35.42 -25.85 -49.87
CA GLY A 429 35.11 -27.26 -49.64
C GLY A 429 33.65 -27.64 -49.93
N ILE A 430 32.69 -26.80 -49.53
CA ILE A 430 31.27 -26.99 -49.87
C ILE A 430 31.06 -26.83 -51.38
N GLY A 431 31.72 -25.85 -51.99
CA GLY A 431 31.68 -25.60 -53.43
C GLY A 431 32.18 -26.77 -54.27
N THR A 432 33.33 -27.35 -53.90
CA THR A 432 33.89 -28.53 -54.57
C THR A 432 33.01 -29.76 -54.38
N LEU A 433 32.56 -30.02 -53.16
CA LEU A 433 31.75 -31.19 -52.84
C LEU A 433 30.36 -31.10 -53.47
N GLY A 434 29.72 -29.93 -53.40
CA GLY A 434 28.45 -29.66 -54.07
C GLY A 434 28.57 -29.78 -55.58
N GLY A 435 29.65 -29.25 -56.18
CA GLY A 435 29.96 -29.43 -57.59
C GLY A 435 30.14 -30.89 -57.99
N PHE A 436 30.77 -31.70 -57.13
CA PHE A 436 30.92 -33.14 -57.34
C PHE A 436 29.58 -33.89 -57.34
N VAL A 437 28.73 -33.62 -56.35
CA VAL A 437 27.40 -34.24 -56.27
C VAL A 437 26.53 -33.83 -57.47
N LEU A 438 26.55 -32.55 -57.85
CA LEU A 438 25.85 -32.06 -59.04
C LEU A 438 26.40 -32.69 -60.32
N GLY A 439 27.72 -32.87 -60.43
CA GLY A 439 28.36 -33.54 -61.56
C GLY A 439 27.91 -34.99 -61.70
N ILE A 440 27.81 -35.73 -60.59
CA ILE A 440 27.26 -37.09 -60.57
C ILE A 440 25.78 -37.10 -60.97
N GLY A 441 24.97 -36.21 -60.39
CA GLY A 441 23.54 -36.12 -60.72
C GLY A 441 23.29 -35.80 -62.20
N TRP A 442 24.07 -34.88 -62.77
CA TRP A 442 24.03 -34.54 -64.19
C TRP A 442 24.40 -35.72 -65.09
N LEU A 443 25.40 -36.49 -64.67
CA LEU A 443 25.84 -37.69 -65.37
C LEU A 443 24.74 -38.76 -65.39
N PHE A 444 24.03 -38.98 -64.27
CA PHE A 444 22.87 -39.87 -64.23
C PHE A 444 21.69 -39.40 -65.09
N LEU A 445 21.49 -38.08 -65.22
CA LEU A 445 20.42 -37.52 -66.05
C LEU A 445 20.71 -37.59 -67.55
N THR A 446 21.99 -37.59 -67.93
CA THR A 446 22.40 -37.51 -69.34
C THR A 446 22.74 -38.87 -69.95
N VAL A 447 23.12 -39.85 -69.14
CA VAL A 447 23.41 -41.21 -69.62
C VAL A 447 22.15 -42.07 -69.52
N ASN A 448 21.50 -42.31 -70.66
CA ASN A 448 20.42 -43.29 -70.74
C ASN A 448 21.00 -44.69 -70.48
N PRO A 449 20.44 -45.47 -69.54
CA PRO A 449 20.92 -46.82 -69.29
C PRO A 449 20.68 -47.66 -70.55
N THR A 450 21.75 -48.07 -71.23
CA THR A 450 21.67 -49.06 -72.30
C THR A 450 21.07 -50.35 -71.72
N PRO A 451 19.95 -50.86 -72.23
CA PRO A 451 19.33 -52.06 -71.70
C PRO A 451 20.29 -53.24 -71.87
N SER A 452 20.73 -53.79 -70.73
CA SER A 452 21.55 -54.99 -70.69
C SER A 452 20.77 -56.17 -71.28
N ARG A 453 21.35 -56.78 -72.32
CA ARG A 453 20.86 -57.92 -73.09
C ARG A 453 20.48 -59.10 -72.16
N PRO A 454 19.30 -59.74 -72.35
CA PRO A 454 18.86 -60.85 -71.50
C PRO A 454 19.73 -62.09 -71.73
N VAL A 455 20.21 -62.69 -70.63
CA VAL A 455 20.86 -64.00 -70.60
C VAL A 455 19.79 -65.01 -70.19
N ALA A 456 19.51 -65.96 -71.08
CA ALA A 456 18.57 -67.06 -70.88
C ALA A 456 19.26 -68.25 -70.18
N GLU A 457 18.54 -68.78 -69.18
CA GLU A 457 18.42 -70.17 -68.72
C GLU A 457 19.58 -71.17 -68.86
N GLU A 458 20.02 -71.72 -67.73
CA GLU A 458 20.13 -73.18 -67.58
C GLU A 458 19.86 -73.60 -66.12
N THR A 459 18.72 -74.25 -65.91
CA THR A 459 18.34 -75.12 -64.80
C THR A 459 19.28 -76.34 -64.76
N GLU A 460 19.64 -76.96 -63.64
CA GLU A 460 18.82 -77.95 -62.92
C GLU A 460 19.60 -78.54 -61.71
N ASN A 461 18.85 -78.92 -60.67
CA ASN A 461 19.03 -80.12 -59.81
C ASN A 461 20.08 -80.16 -58.66
N LEU A 462 19.84 -80.71 -57.46
CA LEU A 462 18.74 -81.48 -56.83
C LEU A 462 18.77 -81.32 -55.28
N LEU A 463 17.57 -81.38 -54.67
CA LEU A 463 17.13 -81.97 -53.39
C LEU A 463 17.97 -81.91 -52.09
N ALA A 464 17.35 -81.38 -51.02
CA ALA A 464 16.93 -82.18 -49.84
C ALA A 464 16.00 -81.37 -48.89
N ALA A 465 14.89 -81.99 -48.48
CA ALA A 465 13.85 -81.51 -47.55
C ALA A 465 14.16 -81.91 -46.07
N PRO A 466 13.23 -81.81 -45.08
CA PRO A 466 12.27 -80.76 -44.70
C PRO A 466 12.43 -80.34 -43.21
N GLN A 467 11.71 -79.29 -42.74
CA GLN A 467 10.71 -79.38 -41.65
C GLN A 467 10.26 -78.00 -41.10
N GLN A 468 9.00 -77.69 -41.41
CA GLN A 468 7.94 -77.12 -40.56
C GLN A 468 8.30 -76.37 -39.26
N LYS A 469 7.83 -75.12 -39.17
CA LYS A 469 6.78 -74.64 -38.22
C LYS A 469 6.35 -73.22 -38.66
N ARG A 470 5.23 -73.08 -39.36
CA ARG A 470 3.85 -72.86 -38.86
C ARG A 470 3.66 -71.48 -38.18
N TYR A 471 3.18 -70.55 -39.01
CA TYR A 471 2.28 -69.41 -38.77
C TYR A 471 2.34 -68.66 -37.44
N LEU A 472 2.47 -67.33 -37.53
CA LEU A 472 1.34 -66.44 -37.21
C LEU A 472 1.54 -65.01 -37.73
N ARG A 473 0.51 -64.56 -38.46
CA ARG A 473 0.17 -63.16 -38.78
C ARG A 473 0.42 -62.25 -37.57
N ARG A 474 1.13 -61.14 -37.78
CA ARG A 474 0.81 -59.87 -37.11
C ARG A 474 0.90 -58.71 -38.10
N THR A 475 -0.18 -57.94 -38.04
CA THR A 475 -0.55 -56.73 -38.77
C THR A 475 0.23 -55.50 -38.28
N PRO A 476 0.18 -54.38 -39.03
CA PRO A 476 1.06 -53.23 -38.84
C PRO A 476 0.52 -52.31 -37.74
N SER A 477 1.32 -52.04 -36.72
CA SER A 477 1.06 -50.99 -35.72
C SER A 477 2.24 -50.93 -34.75
N GLU A 478 3.35 -50.25 -35.08
CA GLU A 478 4.34 -49.87 -34.04
C GLU A 478 5.43 -48.87 -34.47
N LYS A 479 5.04 -47.70 -35.01
CA LYS A 479 5.83 -46.46 -34.79
C LYS A 479 4.96 -45.23 -34.50
N VAL A 480 3.88 -45.44 -33.74
CA VAL A 480 3.10 -44.38 -33.05
C VAL A 480 3.21 -44.52 -31.52
N GLN A 481 4.09 -45.37 -31.00
CA GLN A 481 4.31 -45.53 -29.54
C GLN A 481 5.76 -45.26 -29.11
N ALA A 482 6.34 -44.18 -29.62
CA ALA A 482 7.40 -43.45 -28.91
C ALA A 482 6.90 -42.09 -28.35
N ALA A 483 5.58 -41.84 -28.39
CA ALA A 483 4.97 -40.57 -27.98
C ALA A 483 4.00 -40.65 -26.78
N ILE A 484 3.84 -41.80 -26.11
CA ILE A 484 2.93 -41.94 -24.95
C ILE A 484 3.59 -42.77 -23.81
N ALA A 485 4.86 -42.48 -23.50
CA ALA A 485 5.56 -43.10 -22.37
C ALA A 485 6.49 -42.12 -21.62
N ALA A 486 6.11 -40.85 -21.54
CA ALA A 486 6.70 -39.87 -20.60
C ALA A 486 5.66 -38.93 -19.96
N THR A 487 4.40 -39.38 -19.89
CA THR A 487 3.29 -38.72 -19.16
C THR A 487 2.75 -39.63 -18.06
N LYS A 488 3.68 -40.23 -17.29
CA LYS A 488 3.41 -40.94 -16.03
C LYS A 488 4.56 -40.71 -15.04
N LEU A 489 4.68 -39.47 -14.58
CA LEU A 489 5.42 -39.11 -13.36
C LEU A 489 4.75 -37.91 -12.67
N SER A 490 3.41 -37.96 -12.60
CA SER A 490 2.59 -36.98 -11.89
C SER A 490 1.32 -37.62 -11.35
N ALA A 491 1.46 -38.68 -10.56
CA ALA A 491 0.42 -39.17 -9.64
C ALA A 491 0.96 -40.33 -8.81
N GLN A 492 1.66 -40.04 -7.72
CA GLN A 492 1.58 -40.79 -6.45
C GLN A 492 2.53 -40.17 -5.41
N LEU A 493 1.99 -39.20 -4.66
CA LEU A 493 2.25 -38.83 -3.27
C LEU A 493 1.30 -37.64 -3.01
N ALA A 494 0.06 -37.91 -2.60
CA ALA A 494 -0.42 -37.75 -1.21
C ALA A 494 -0.64 -36.27 -0.85
N LYS A 495 -1.75 -35.77 -0.29
CA LYS A 495 -3.06 -36.22 0.21
C LYS A 495 -3.88 -34.91 0.42
N PRO A 496 -5.21 -34.97 0.64
CA PRO A 496 -6.08 -33.78 0.65
C PRO A 496 -6.15 -33.12 2.04
N HIS A 497 -6.15 -31.78 2.10
CA HIS A 497 -6.54 -31.05 3.31
C HIS A 497 -7.57 -29.95 3.00
N ARG A 498 -8.82 -30.29 3.38
CA ARG A 498 -9.95 -29.49 3.88
C ARG A 498 -10.21 -28.05 3.40
N SER A 499 -11.39 -27.96 2.78
CA SER A 499 -12.42 -26.90 2.83
C SER A 499 -12.18 -25.70 3.77
N TRP A 500 -12.23 -24.51 3.18
CA TRP A 500 -12.55 -23.26 3.84
C TRP A 500 -13.83 -22.70 3.22
N CYS A 501 -14.96 -23.10 3.81
CA CYS A 501 -16.19 -22.33 3.90
C CYS A 501 -16.73 -22.58 5.32
N ASP A 502 -17.37 -21.57 5.88
CA ASP A 502 -17.99 -21.48 7.22
C ASP A 502 -17.11 -20.84 8.31
N LEU A 503 -17.40 -19.56 8.56
CA LEU A 503 -17.27 -18.94 9.86
C LEU A 503 -18.36 -17.89 9.99
N ASP A 504 -19.53 -18.38 10.41
CA ASP A 504 -20.51 -17.60 11.17
C ASP A 504 -19.98 -17.34 12.59
N CYS A 505 -20.48 -16.23 13.13
CA CYS A 505 -20.64 -15.86 14.53
C CYS A 505 -20.39 -16.95 15.58
N PHE A 506 -19.55 -16.65 16.58
CA PHE A 506 -19.94 -16.92 17.97
C PHE A 506 -19.23 -15.99 18.96
N GLU A 507 -20.10 -15.38 19.75
CA GLU A 507 -19.99 -14.71 21.02
C GLU A 507 -19.26 -15.57 22.07
N SER A 508 -18.30 -15.01 22.82
CA SER A 508 -18.06 -15.47 24.19
C SER A 508 -17.53 -14.36 25.11
N GLN A 509 -18.29 -14.16 26.18
CA GLN A 509 -17.83 -13.60 27.44
C GLN A 509 -16.71 -14.48 28.00
N ALA A 510 -15.67 -13.85 28.57
CA ALA A 510 -15.36 -13.90 30.01
C ALA A 510 -13.93 -13.43 30.30
N SER A 511 -13.80 -12.66 31.40
CA SER A 511 -12.65 -12.52 32.31
C SER A 511 -11.27 -12.28 31.67
N GLY A 512 -10.66 -11.11 31.79
CA GLY A 512 -10.36 -10.46 33.06
C GLY A 512 -9.02 -10.97 33.58
N GLU A 513 -7.92 -10.28 33.25
CA GLU A 513 -6.73 -10.26 34.09
C GLU A 513 -5.85 -9.05 33.77
N ASN A 514 -5.46 -8.39 34.84
CA ASN A 514 -4.76 -7.11 34.90
C ASN A 514 -3.30 -7.26 34.48
N TYR A 515 -2.82 -6.41 33.58
CA TYR A 515 -1.42 -6.00 33.55
C TYR A 515 -1.32 -4.48 33.58
N VAL A 516 -1.17 -3.97 34.80
CA VAL A 516 -0.72 -2.62 35.11
C VAL A 516 0.77 -2.57 34.81
N THR A 517 1.18 -1.97 33.69
CA THR A 517 2.58 -1.60 33.46
C THR A 517 2.80 -0.18 33.99
N ARG A 518 3.39 -0.12 35.18
CA ARG A 518 3.82 1.09 35.89
C ARG A 518 5.08 1.62 35.20
N LEU A 519 4.99 2.65 34.37
CA LEU A 519 6.15 3.41 33.91
C LEU A 519 6.52 4.43 34.99
N GLN A 520 7.60 4.14 35.72
CA GLN A 520 8.24 5.04 36.66
C GLN A 520 8.90 6.19 35.90
N ILE A 521 8.55 7.40 36.32
CA ILE A 521 9.18 8.66 36.00
C ILE A 521 10.47 8.75 36.85
N GLU A 522 11.62 8.73 36.20
CA GLU A 522 12.88 9.18 36.82
C GLU A 522 13.12 10.64 36.44
N ALA A 523 13.07 11.52 37.44
CA ALA A 523 13.52 12.90 37.36
C ALA A 523 15.00 12.96 37.78
N PRO A 524 15.89 13.64 37.05
CA PRO A 524 17.19 14.00 37.58
C PRO A 524 17.09 15.31 38.36
N THR A 525 17.24 15.20 39.68
CA THR A 525 17.64 16.32 40.54
C THR A 525 19.15 16.51 40.41
N SER A 526 19.59 17.71 40.04
CA SER A 526 20.95 18.16 40.39
C SER A 526 20.91 19.64 40.77
N TYR A 527 21.10 19.87 42.06
CA TYR A 527 21.59 21.13 42.61
C TYR A 527 23.12 21.11 42.50
N SER A 528 23.72 22.16 41.95
CA SER A 528 25.06 22.59 42.33
C SER A 528 25.20 24.09 42.13
N THR A 529 25.42 24.74 43.25
CA THR A 529 25.72 26.14 43.50
C THR A 529 27.03 26.65 42.89
N SER A 530 27.07 27.97 42.69
CA SER A 530 28.16 28.88 43.10
C SER A 530 29.04 29.52 42.01
N THR A 531 29.24 30.83 42.20
CA THR A 531 30.18 31.79 41.57
C THR A 531 29.78 32.31 40.18
N GLY A 532 29.75 33.61 39.87
CA GLY A 532 30.09 34.82 40.60
C GLY A 532 30.39 35.97 39.61
N ILE A 533 30.04 37.19 40.00
CA ILE A 533 30.75 38.47 39.72
C ILE A 533 30.57 39.16 38.34
N CYS A 534 30.06 40.39 38.44
CA CYS A 534 30.29 41.64 37.67
C CYS A 534 30.70 41.56 36.19
N SER A 535 29.97 42.25 35.31
CA SER A 535 30.12 43.68 34.99
C SER A 535 28.85 44.20 34.32
#